data_AF-A0A1G0CSG1-F1
#
_entry.id   AF-A0A1G0CSG1-F1
#
_cell.length_a   1.000
_cell.length_b   1.000
_cell.length_c   1.000
_cell.angle_alpha   90.00
_cell.angle_beta   90.00
_cell.angle_gamma   90.00
#
_symmetry.space_group_name_H-M   'P 1'
#
loop_
_entity.id
_entity.type
_entity.pdbx_description
1 polymer ?
#
loop_
_entity_poly.entity_id
_entity_poly.type
_entity_poly.pdbx_seq_one_letter_code
_entity_poly.pdbx_strand_id
1 'polypeptide(L)'
;MQIPAAEFKTNCLKIMDAVEKNHNPVIITKRGRPVAKLVPVERPGAKRKPLFGYMAGEATLLGDVVNMPKTVWEADVGTEPNLAVKTRRAR
;
A
#
# COMPACT_ATOMS: atom_id res chain seq x y z
N MET A 1 10.71 -12.94 2.47
CA MET A 1 10.60 -14.38 2.84
C MET A 1 11.97 -15.04 2.67
N GLN A 2 12.35 -16.02 3.50
CA GLN A 2 13.61 -16.78 3.34
C GLN A 2 13.29 -18.25 3.07
N ILE A 3 13.96 -18.86 2.10
CA ILE A 3 13.79 -20.28 1.75
C ILE A 3 15.14 -21.00 1.67
N PRO A 4 15.22 -22.29 1.99
CA PRO A 4 16.41 -23.11 1.74
C PRO A 4 16.64 -23.33 0.24
N ALA A 5 17.90 -23.46 -0.16
CA ALA A 5 18.29 -23.75 -1.55
C ALA A 5 17.72 -25.10 -2.06
N ALA A 6 17.48 -26.05 -1.15
CA ALA A 6 16.81 -27.31 -1.50
C ALA A 6 15.37 -27.09 -1.96
N GLU A 7 14.61 -26.25 -1.23
CA GLU A 7 13.24 -25.90 -1.58
C GLU A 7 13.19 -25.07 -2.86
N PHE A 8 14.12 -24.12 -3.02
CA PHE A 8 14.26 -23.35 -4.26
C PHE A 8 14.54 -24.26 -5.46
N LYS A 9 15.41 -25.27 -5.32
CA LYS A 9 15.72 -26.21 -6.40
C LYS A 9 14.48 -27.00 -6.86
N THR A 10 13.63 -27.43 -5.94
CA THR A 10 12.42 -28.21 -6.25
C THR A 10 11.31 -27.34 -6.85
N ASN A 11 11.13 -26.11 -6.36
CA ASN A 11 10.00 -25.24 -6.69
C ASN A 11 10.41 -24.00 -7.50
N CYS A 12 11.54 -24.04 -8.20
CA CYS A 12 12.20 -22.88 -8.80
C CYS A 12 11.25 -22.02 -9.65
N LEU A 13 10.57 -22.63 -10.63
CA LEU A 13 9.67 -21.92 -11.54
C LEU A 13 8.47 -21.30 -10.81
N LYS A 14 7.83 -22.06 -9.93
CA LYS A 14 6.69 -21.57 -9.13
C LYS A 14 7.07 -20.38 -8.25
N ILE A 15 8.29 -20.39 -7.70
CA ILE A 15 8.80 -19.28 -6.88
C ILE A 15 9.08 -18.06 -7.77
N MET A 16 9.64 -18.24 -8.96
CA MET A 16 9.83 -17.15 -9.94
C MET A 16 8.51 -16.49 -10.30
N ASP A 17 7.49 -17.27 -10.66
CA ASP A 17 6.15 -16.76 -10.98
C ASP A 17 5.52 -16.00 -9.81
N ALA A 18 5.67 -16.52 -8.59
CA ALA A 18 5.15 -15.88 -7.38
C ALA A 18 5.86 -14.54 -7.08
N VAL A 19 7.18 -14.47 -7.30
CA VAL A 19 7.95 -13.23 -7.14
C VAL A 19 7.59 -12.21 -8.21
N GLU A 20 7.36 -12.63 -9.45
CA GLU A 20 6.86 -11.76 -10.51
C GLU A 20 5.47 -11.20 -10.16
N LYS A 21 4.52 -12.06 -9.81
CA LYS A 21 3.13 -11.66 -9.58
C LYS A 21 2.95 -10.80 -8.33
N ASN A 22 3.58 -11.18 -7.23
CA ASN A 22 3.36 -10.55 -5.92
C ASN A 22 4.37 -9.43 -5.63
N HIS A 23 5.42 -9.30 -6.45
CA HIS A 23 6.54 -8.38 -6.21
C HIS A 23 7.22 -8.53 -4.85
N ASN A 24 7.07 -9.70 -4.20
CA ASN A 24 7.65 -9.97 -2.90
C ASN A 24 9.02 -10.62 -3.06
N PRO A 25 10.12 -9.98 -2.62
CA PRO A 25 11.46 -10.54 -2.76
C PRO A 25 11.65 -11.77 -1.85
N VAL A 26 12.37 -12.75 -2.38
CA VAL A 26 12.68 -14.02 -1.70
C VAL A 26 14.19 -14.15 -1.55
N ILE A 27 14.65 -14.47 -0.34
CA ILE A 27 16.05 -14.73 -0.03
C ILE A 27 16.27 -16.23 -0.02
N ILE A 28 17.23 -16.70 -0.81
CA ILE A 28 17.64 -18.09 -0.88
C ILE A 28 18.82 -18.29 0.05
N THR A 29 18.71 -19.28 0.93
CA THR A 29 19.72 -19.61 1.93
C THR A 29 20.35 -20.98 1.65
N LYS A 30 21.65 -21.14 1.92
CA LYS A 30 22.36 -22.41 1.87
C LYS A 30 23.01 -22.65 3.22
N ARG A 31 22.64 -23.74 3.90
CA ARG A 31 23.10 -24.06 5.27
C ARG A 31 22.85 -22.90 6.27
N GLY A 32 21.65 -22.31 6.20
CA GLY A 32 21.24 -21.20 7.06
C GLY A 32 21.86 -19.84 6.74
N ARG A 33 22.76 -19.75 5.73
CA ARG A 33 23.36 -18.48 5.30
C ARG A 33 22.68 -17.96 4.02
N PRO A 34 22.30 -16.68 3.95
CA PRO A 34 21.76 -16.09 2.73
C PRO A 34 22.82 -16.07 1.63
N VAL A 35 22.47 -16.55 0.43
CA VAL A 35 23.41 -16.68 -0.71
C VAL A 35 22.91 -16.00 -1.98
N ALA A 36 21.59 -15.85 -2.15
CA ALA A 36 21.01 -15.19 -3.30
C ALA A 36 19.69 -14.51 -2.93
N LYS A 37 19.28 -13.53 -3.72
CA LYS A 37 17.99 -12.85 -3.59
C LYS A 37 17.30 -12.84 -4.94
N LEU A 38 16.08 -13.35 -4.98
CA LEU A 38 15.19 -13.25 -6.13
C LEU A 38 14.36 -11.97 -5.98
N VAL A 39 14.40 -11.11 -7.00
CA VAL A 39 13.62 -9.88 -7.08
C VAL A 39 12.83 -9.89 -8.40
N PRO A 40 11.62 -9.29 -8.44
CA PRO A 40 10.90 -9.12 -9.68
C PRO A 40 11.71 -8.25 -10.65
N VAL A 41 11.65 -8.54 -11.94
CA VAL A 41 12.26 -7.71 -12.98
C VAL A 41 11.47 -6.42 -13.11
N GLU A 42 12.14 -5.27 -13.02
CA GLU A 42 11.54 -3.97 -13.30
C GLU A 42 11.27 -3.84 -14.80
N ARG A 43 10.00 -3.97 -15.21
CA ARG A 43 9.61 -3.75 -16.62
C ARG A 43 9.67 -2.25 -16.94
N PRO A 44 10.24 -1.83 -18.08
CA PRO A 44 10.13 -0.45 -18.53
C PRO A 44 8.65 -0.08 -18.68
N GLY A 45 8.19 0.94 -17.95
CA GLY A 45 6.78 1.33 -17.84
C GLY A 45 6.06 0.86 -16.57
N ALA A 46 6.62 -0.10 -15.81
CA ALA A 46 6.10 -0.53 -14.51
C ALA A 46 6.58 0.33 -13.33
N LYS A 47 7.28 1.45 -13.61
CA LYS A 47 7.42 2.52 -12.63
C LYS A 47 6.02 3.03 -12.33
N ARG A 48 5.40 2.51 -11.27
CA ARG A 48 4.21 3.11 -10.68
C ARG A 48 4.53 4.60 -10.55
N LYS A 49 3.71 5.45 -11.16
CA LYS A 49 3.83 6.89 -10.94
C LYS A 49 3.94 7.08 -9.42
N PRO A 50 4.90 7.91 -8.94
CA PRO A 50 5.06 8.10 -7.51
C PRO A 50 3.69 8.44 -6.92
N LEU A 51 3.31 7.73 -5.86
CA LEU A 51 2.02 7.95 -5.19
C LEU A 51 1.93 9.42 -4.75
N PHE A 52 3.06 9.95 -4.28
CA PHE A 52 3.25 11.37 -4.04
C PHE A 52 3.28 12.15 -5.35
N GLY A 53 2.34 13.08 -5.49
CA GLY A 53 2.25 13.94 -6.66
C GLY A 53 1.50 13.31 -7.85
N TYR A 54 0.83 12.18 -7.67
CA TYR A 54 0.04 11.55 -8.74
C TYR A 54 -1.03 12.48 -9.33
N MET A 55 -1.63 13.34 -8.50
CA MET A 55 -2.64 14.35 -8.88
C MET A 55 -2.08 15.78 -8.86
N ALA A 56 -0.75 15.96 -8.85
CA ALA A 56 -0.16 17.29 -8.82
C ALA A 56 -0.60 18.10 -10.06
N GLY A 57 -1.23 19.25 -9.84
CA GLY A 57 -1.74 20.11 -10.91
C GLY A 57 -3.12 19.74 -11.45
N GLU A 58 -3.76 18.67 -10.96
CA GLU A 58 -5.12 18.31 -11.38
C GLU A 58 -6.20 19.06 -10.58
N ALA A 59 -5.88 19.57 -9.39
CA ALA A 59 -6.81 20.33 -8.56
C ALA A 59 -6.66 21.84 -8.78
N THR A 60 -7.80 22.53 -8.90
CA THR A 60 -7.87 24.00 -8.94
C THR A 60 -8.58 24.52 -7.70
N LEU A 61 -8.02 25.56 -7.07
CA LEU A 61 -8.68 26.25 -5.97
C LEU A 61 -9.80 27.13 -6.54
N LEU A 62 -11.05 26.83 -6.20
CA LEU A 62 -12.22 27.60 -6.64
C LEU A 62 -12.53 28.82 -5.75
N GLY A 63 -11.78 29.02 -4.67
CA GLY A 63 -11.98 30.11 -3.71
C GLY A 63 -10.96 30.07 -2.57
N ASP A 64 -11.20 30.89 -1.53
CA ASP A 64 -10.36 30.93 -0.33
C ASP A 64 -10.67 29.73 0.58
N VAL A 65 -9.68 28.83 0.69
CA VAL A 65 -9.76 27.63 1.55
C VAL A 65 -9.24 27.88 2.97
N VAL A 66 -8.53 28.99 3.19
CA VAL A 66 -7.96 29.32 4.50
C VAL A 66 -9.02 30.05 5.33
N ASN A 67 -9.76 30.96 4.71
CA ASN A 67 -10.77 31.77 5.37
C ASN A 67 -12.18 31.21 5.15
N MET A 68 -12.42 30.01 5.66
CA MET A 68 -13.73 29.38 5.61
C MET A 68 -14.69 30.04 6.61
N PRO A 69 -15.94 30.35 6.24
CA PRO A 69 -16.91 30.89 7.18
C PRO A 69 -17.14 29.92 8.35
N LYS A 70 -17.25 30.46 9.56
CA LYS A 70 -17.60 29.69 10.78
C LYS A 70 -19.08 29.36 10.77
N THR A 71 -19.50 28.50 9.85
CA THR A 71 -20.82 27.87 9.89
C THR A 71 -20.78 26.67 10.82
N VAL A 72 -21.86 26.45 11.56
CA VAL A 72 -22.00 25.23 12.37
C VAL A 72 -22.14 24.06 11.42
N TRP A 73 -21.28 23.05 11.57
CA TRP A 73 -21.36 21.84 10.75
C TRP A 73 -22.42 20.91 11.32
N GLU A 74 -23.12 20.16 10.46
CA GLU A 74 -24.09 19.16 10.91
C GLU A 74 -23.43 18.10 11.83
N ALA A 75 -22.13 17.86 11.67
CA ALA A 75 -21.33 17.01 12.55
C ALA A 75 -21.23 17.52 13.98
N ASP A 76 -21.22 18.84 14.18
CA ASP A 76 -21.17 19.46 15.51
C ASP A 76 -22.53 19.40 16.22
N VAL A 77 -23.63 19.44 15.47
CA VAL A 77 -25.01 19.39 16.01
C VAL A 77 -25.61 17.99 16.04
N GLY A 78 -24.96 17.01 15.42
CA GLY A 78 -25.40 15.61 15.40
C GLY A 78 -26.62 15.35 14.52
N THR A 79 -26.92 16.23 13.55
CA THR A 79 -28.03 16.06 12.60
C THR A 79 -27.63 15.36 11.30
N GLU A 80 -26.35 15.01 11.15
CA GLU A 80 -25.87 14.26 9.98
C GLU A 80 -26.63 12.93 9.82
N PRO A 81 -27.30 12.70 8.67
CA PRO A 81 -28.22 11.58 8.48
C PRO A 81 -27.56 10.20 8.54
N ASN A 82 -26.23 10.13 8.48
CA ASN A 82 -25.44 8.89 8.51
C ASN A 82 -24.42 8.85 9.66
N LEU A 83 -24.55 9.71 10.67
CA LEU A 83 -23.63 9.70 11.80
C LEU A 83 -23.89 8.45 12.66
N ALA A 84 -22.95 7.50 12.64
CA ALA A 84 -23.01 6.34 13.51
C ALA A 84 -23.01 6.81 14.97
N VAL A 85 -24.17 6.70 15.64
CA VAL A 85 -24.30 7.03 17.06
C VAL A 85 -23.30 6.17 17.83
N LYS A 86 -22.24 6.80 18.35
CA LYS A 86 -21.23 6.14 19.17
C LYS A 86 -21.91 5.65 20.45
N THR A 87 -22.42 4.43 20.44
CA THR A 87 -22.79 3.70 21.65
C THR A 87 -21.52 3.49 22.45
N ARG A 88 -21.33 4.28 23.50
CA ARG A 88 -20.28 4.01 24.49
C ARG A 88 -20.64 2.66 25.12
N ARG A 89 -19.90 1.60 24.79
CA ARG A 89 -19.93 0.39 25.60
C ARG A 89 -19.45 0.77 27.01
N ALA A 90 -20.35 0.65 27.98
CA ALA A 90 -19.99 0.70 29.38
C ALA A 90 -19.00 -0.44 29.67
N ARG A 91 -17.97 -0.12 30.46
CA ARG A 91 -16.91 -1.03 30.87
C ARG A 91 -17.42 -1.98 31.95
#